data_AF-A0A946PW23-F1
#
_entry.id   AF-A0A946PW23-F1
#
_cell.length_a   1.000
_cell.length_b   1.000
_cell.length_c   1.000
_cell.angle_alpha   90.00
_cell.angle_beta   90.00
_cell.angle_gamma   90.00
#
_symmetry.space_group_name_H-M   'P 1'
#
loop_
_entity.id
_entity.type
_entity.pdbx_description
1 polymer ?
#
loop_
_entity_poly.entity_id
_entity_poly.type
_entity_poly.pdbx_seq_one_letter_code
_entity_poly.pdbx_strand_id
1 'polypeptide(L)'
;MNKERLIPLLWKILIGATLFTVFTLVGARYLKGGIDWYETFYPTGQAVLSGKSPYTLIGFRYVPWAVLPILPFAWLPPDIGRAAFFVVSLLAFAYTAYRMGGNPIVVGAFIASPPVIHCLLNANIDWMTLLGFFMPPQIGLFFVLIKPQLTAGLVLFWLIEAWRKGGIKEALRVFSPVSISILLSFALFGFWPERFLEPIGFDWNASLWPMSIPIGVVLLTKAIRQRSDRLSMAASPFLSPYVLLHSWSGALVSLANSTVDMLAAVLGLWILIIIRSVQIFGS
;
A
#
# COMPACT_ATOMS: atom_id res chain seq x y z
N MET A 1 23.07 19.16 19.24
CA MET A 1 23.31 17.70 19.31
C MET A 1 24.79 17.48 19.60
N ASN A 2 25.16 16.68 20.61
CA ASN A 2 26.57 16.47 20.98
C ASN A 2 27.35 15.84 19.81
N LYS A 3 28.59 16.27 19.55
CA LYS A 3 29.43 15.79 18.42
C LYS A 3 29.55 14.25 18.42
N GLU A 4 29.60 13.64 19.60
CA GLU A 4 29.63 12.19 19.81
C GLU A 4 28.42 11.44 19.25
N ARG A 5 27.24 12.09 19.15
CA ARG A 5 26.04 11.49 18.54
C ARG A 5 25.93 11.81 17.04
N LEU A 6 26.55 12.90 16.60
CA LEU A 6 26.50 13.34 15.21
C LEU A 6 27.30 12.40 14.29
N ILE A 7 28.53 12.04 14.69
CA ILE A 7 29.41 11.20 13.85
C ILE A 7 28.80 9.82 13.55
N PRO A 8 28.30 9.05 14.55
CA PRO A 8 27.66 7.76 14.28
C PRO A 8 26.39 7.87 13.42
N LEU A 9 25.65 8.96 13.57
CA LEU A 9 24.46 9.21 12.75
C LEU A 9 24.84 9.45 11.29
N LEU A 10 25.86 10.29 11.04
CA LEU A 10 26.36 10.55 9.68
C LEU A 10 26.84 9.25 9.01
N TRP A 11 27.57 8.40 9.74
CA TRP A 11 27.99 7.10 9.21
C TRP A 11 26.81 6.20 8.84
N LYS A 12 25.77 6.13 9.69
CA LYS A 12 24.55 5.36 9.37
C LYS A 12 23.85 5.89 8.12
N ILE A 13 23.77 7.22 7.96
CA ILE A 13 23.19 7.85 6.78
C ILE A 13 24.02 7.53 5.53
N LEU A 14 25.35 7.66 5.60
CA LEU A 14 26.25 7.37 4.49
C LEU A 14 26.20 5.90 4.07
N ILE A 15 26.21 4.97 5.03
CA ILE A 15 26.07 3.53 4.76
C ILE A 15 24.71 3.25 4.13
N GLY A 16 23.62 3.79 4.68
CA GLY A 16 22.28 3.64 4.13
C GLY A 16 22.17 4.16 2.69
N ALA A 17 22.70 5.36 2.43
CA ALA A 17 22.72 5.95 1.09
C ALA A 17 23.57 5.15 0.10
N THR A 18 24.71 4.63 0.55
CA THR A 18 25.58 3.76 -0.26
C THR A 18 24.87 2.47 -0.63
N LEU A 19 24.28 1.77 0.35
CA LEU A 19 23.52 0.55 0.12
C LEU A 19 22.34 0.81 -0.83
N PHE A 20 21.57 1.87 -0.59
CA PHE A 20 20.48 2.28 -1.46
C PHE A 20 20.93 2.47 -2.91
N THR A 21 22.04 3.20 -3.10
CA THR A 21 22.61 3.46 -4.43
C THR A 21 23.08 2.16 -5.10
N VAL A 22 23.82 1.31 -4.38
CA VAL A 22 24.29 0.02 -4.90
C VAL A 22 23.12 -0.87 -5.31
N PHE A 23 22.12 -1.05 -4.43
CA PHE A 23 20.94 -1.86 -4.75
C PHE A 23 20.13 -1.28 -5.92
N THR A 24 20.04 0.05 -6.03
CA THR A 24 19.38 0.70 -7.15
C THR A 24 20.11 0.44 -8.47
N LEU A 25 21.44 0.60 -8.50
CA LEU A 25 22.24 0.41 -9.72
C LEU A 25 22.27 -1.07 -10.16
N VAL A 26 22.41 -1.99 -9.21
CA VAL A 26 22.31 -3.44 -9.47
C VAL A 26 20.88 -3.77 -9.94
N GLY A 27 19.87 -3.27 -9.23
CA GLY A 27 18.47 -3.45 -9.59
C GLY A 27 18.16 -2.96 -11.00
N ALA A 28 18.65 -1.79 -11.41
CA ALA A 28 18.42 -1.24 -12.75
C ALA A 28 18.94 -2.16 -13.87
N ARG A 29 19.96 -2.99 -13.60
CA ARG A 29 20.51 -3.94 -14.57
C ARG A 29 19.70 -5.24 -14.68
N TYR A 30 19.21 -5.75 -13.55
CA TYR A 30 18.64 -7.10 -13.47
C TYR A 30 17.13 -7.13 -13.28
N LEU A 31 16.58 -6.13 -12.62
CA LEU A 31 15.16 -5.97 -12.40
C LEU A 31 14.58 -5.35 -13.67
N LYS A 32 14.04 -6.19 -14.56
CA LYS A 32 13.30 -5.81 -15.78
C LYS A 32 11.78 -6.02 -15.59
N GLY A 33 10.96 -5.33 -16.39
CA GLY A 33 9.48 -5.42 -16.30
C GLY A 33 8.87 -4.59 -15.17
N GLY A 34 7.63 -4.86 -14.77
CA GLY A 34 6.90 -4.02 -13.79
C GLY A 34 5.82 -3.21 -14.46
N ILE A 35 4.74 -3.91 -14.81
CA ILE A 35 3.64 -3.41 -15.64
C ILE A 35 3.13 -2.07 -15.10
N ASP A 36 2.87 -1.98 -13.80
CA ASP A 36 2.30 -0.76 -13.22
C ASP A 36 3.26 0.44 -13.28
N TRP A 37 4.58 0.19 -13.17
CA TRP A 37 5.56 1.26 -13.30
C TRP A 37 5.58 1.84 -14.72
N TYR A 38 5.76 0.99 -15.73
CA TYR A 38 5.92 1.47 -17.11
C TYR A 38 4.60 1.93 -17.75
N GLU A 39 3.48 1.34 -17.37
CA GLU A 39 2.18 1.67 -17.97
C GLU A 39 1.41 2.74 -17.20
N THR A 40 1.64 2.88 -15.91
CA THR A 40 0.89 3.81 -15.05
C THR A 40 1.78 4.84 -14.37
N PHE A 41 2.66 4.42 -13.46
CA PHE A 41 3.28 5.36 -12.51
C PHE A 41 4.37 6.24 -13.12
N TYR A 42 5.25 5.68 -13.95
CA TYR A 42 6.28 6.46 -14.64
C TYR A 42 5.67 7.47 -15.62
N PRO A 43 4.76 7.06 -16.54
CA PRO A 43 4.07 8.02 -17.40
C PRO A 43 3.30 9.09 -16.61
N THR A 44 2.65 8.72 -15.49
CA THR A 44 1.91 9.69 -14.66
C THR A 44 2.86 10.72 -14.04
N GLY A 45 4.00 10.28 -13.50
CA GLY A 45 5.01 11.18 -12.98
C GLY A 45 5.55 12.13 -14.06
N GLN A 46 5.83 11.62 -15.26
CA GLN A 46 6.26 12.43 -16.40
C GLN A 46 5.19 13.45 -16.86
N ALA A 47 3.91 13.05 -16.85
CA ALA A 47 2.80 13.96 -17.15
C ALA A 47 2.76 15.12 -16.14
N VAL A 48 2.85 14.83 -14.85
CA VAL A 48 2.84 15.87 -13.79
C VAL A 48 4.08 16.76 -13.84
N LEU A 49 5.27 16.19 -14.08
CA LEU A 49 6.51 16.96 -14.25
C LEU A 49 6.45 17.90 -15.47
N SER A 50 5.65 17.58 -16.48
CA SER A 50 5.39 18.44 -17.65
C SER A 50 4.18 19.36 -17.49
N GLY A 51 3.64 19.50 -16.27
CA GLY A 51 2.51 20.38 -15.96
C GLY A 51 1.15 19.86 -16.43
N LYS A 52 1.04 18.58 -16.80
CA LYS A 52 -0.22 17.94 -17.19
C LYS A 52 -0.91 17.29 -15.99
N SER A 53 -2.23 17.16 -16.06
CA SER A 53 -3.00 16.42 -15.06
C SER A 53 -2.62 14.93 -15.07
N PRO A 54 -2.49 14.26 -13.90
CA PRO A 54 -2.22 12.82 -13.86
C PRO A 54 -3.38 12.01 -14.47
N TYR A 55 -4.59 12.57 -14.51
CA TYR A 55 -5.78 11.92 -15.05
C TYR A 55 -5.88 12.01 -16.59
N THR A 56 -4.92 12.62 -17.29
CA THR A 56 -4.85 12.47 -18.76
C THR A 56 -4.46 11.06 -19.18
N LEU A 57 -3.93 10.25 -18.25
CA LEU A 57 -3.56 8.87 -18.50
C LEU A 57 -4.66 7.91 -18.05
N ILE A 58 -4.94 6.91 -18.88
CA ILE A 58 -6.01 5.93 -18.63
C ILE A 58 -5.68 5.03 -17.43
N GLY A 59 -4.40 4.74 -17.20
CA GLY A 59 -3.96 3.88 -16.09
C GLY A 59 -4.13 4.49 -14.69
N PHE A 60 -4.13 5.82 -14.57
CA PHE A 60 -4.14 6.49 -13.27
C PHE A 60 -5.55 6.61 -12.70
N ARG A 61 -5.82 5.82 -11.64
CA ARG A 61 -7.12 5.71 -10.95
C ARG A 61 -6.99 5.89 -9.44
N TYR A 62 -6.04 6.72 -9.02
CA TYR A 62 -5.73 6.95 -7.61
C TYR A 62 -6.08 8.38 -7.21
N VAL A 63 -6.06 8.66 -5.91
CA VAL A 63 -6.07 10.03 -5.38
C VAL A 63 -4.88 10.83 -5.95
N PRO A 64 -5.01 12.14 -6.20
CA PRO A 64 -3.96 12.88 -6.92
C PRO A 64 -2.65 12.96 -6.12
N TRP A 65 -2.73 13.05 -4.79
CA TRP A 65 -1.54 13.12 -3.94
C TRP A 65 -0.73 11.81 -3.93
N ALA A 66 -1.27 10.69 -4.45
CA ALA A 66 -0.50 9.47 -4.66
C ALA A 66 0.67 9.69 -5.63
N VAL A 67 0.62 10.73 -6.49
CA VAL A 67 1.73 11.06 -7.39
C VAL A 67 2.93 11.64 -6.65
N LEU A 68 2.74 12.31 -5.51
CA LEU A 68 3.83 13.08 -4.87
C LEU A 68 5.02 12.18 -4.48
N PRO A 69 4.83 11.00 -3.86
CA PRO A 69 5.93 10.07 -3.60
C PRO A 69 6.50 9.41 -4.86
N ILE A 70 5.79 9.44 -5.99
CA ILE A 70 6.25 8.86 -7.26
C ILE A 70 7.22 9.80 -7.99
N LEU A 71 7.04 11.12 -7.86
CA LEU A 71 7.81 12.14 -8.60
C LEU A 71 9.34 11.98 -8.50
N PRO A 72 9.95 11.73 -7.32
CA PRO A 72 11.41 11.58 -7.23
C PRO A 72 11.95 10.42 -8.07
N PHE A 73 11.17 9.35 -8.22
CA PHE A 73 11.54 8.18 -9.02
C PHE A 73 11.27 8.40 -10.50
N ALA A 74 10.16 9.07 -10.82
CA ALA A 74 9.80 9.36 -12.20
C ALA A 74 10.77 10.35 -12.87
N TRP A 75 11.45 11.19 -12.09
CA TRP A 75 12.48 12.10 -12.61
C TRP A 75 13.73 11.37 -13.14
N LEU A 76 13.99 10.15 -12.66
CA LEU A 76 15.14 9.34 -13.09
C LEU A 76 14.85 8.63 -14.43
N PRO A 77 15.87 8.12 -15.13
CA PRO A 77 15.66 7.19 -16.24
C PRO A 77 14.76 6.02 -15.81
N PRO A 78 13.85 5.52 -16.68
CA PRO A 78 12.78 4.60 -16.29
C PRO A 78 13.25 3.39 -15.46
N ASP A 79 14.35 2.76 -15.87
CA ASP A 79 14.89 1.55 -15.22
C ASP A 79 15.52 1.85 -13.86
N ILE A 80 16.19 3.01 -13.74
CA ILE A 80 16.78 3.47 -12.48
C ILE A 80 15.65 3.88 -11.51
N GLY A 81 14.66 4.63 -12.01
CA GLY A 81 13.47 4.99 -11.25
C GLY A 81 12.72 3.78 -10.73
N ARG A 82 12.51 2.75 -11.57
CA ARG A 82 11.93 1.46 -11.20
C ARG A 82 12.72 0.79 -10.07
N ALA A 83 14.03 0.68 -10.22
CA ALA A 83 14.87 0.00 -9.24
C ALA A 83 14.90 0.73 -7.89
N ALA A 84 14.98 2.06 -7.91
CA ALA A 84 14.88 2.89 -6.72
C ALA A 84 13.49 2.73 -6.05
N PHE A 85 12.43 2.73 -6.86
CA PHE A 85 11.06 2.51 -6.40
C PHE A 85 10.91 1.14 -5.73
N PHE A 86 11.49 0.08 -6.32
CA PHE A 86 11.51 -1.27 -5.74
C PHE A 86 12.19 -1.29 -4.36
N VAL A 87 13.38 -0.68 -4.24
CA VAL A 87 14.11 -0.64 -2.96
C VAL A 87 13.31 0.11 -1.90
N VAL A 88 12.70 1.24 -2.23
CA VAL A 88 11.85 1.99 -1.29
C VAL A 88 10.60 1.19 -0.91
N SER A 89 9.96 0.54 -1.89
CA SER A 89 8.79 -0.31 -1.65
C SER A 89 9.12 -1.45 -0.68
N LEU A 90 10.24 -2.14 -0.91
CA LEU A 90 10.73 -3.22 -0.06
C LEU A 90 10.97 -2.76 1.37
N LEU A 91 11.66 -1.62 1.53
CA LEU A 91 11.93 -1.02 2.84
C LEU A 91 10.63 -0.58 3.54
N ALA A 92 9.68 -0.02 2.80
CA ALA A 92 8.39 0.41 3.35
C ALA A 92 7.53 -0.79 3.81
N PHE A 93 7.51 -1.89 3.05
CA PHE A 93 6.87 -3.13 3.49
C PHE A 93 7.52 -3.69 4.75
N ALA A 94 8.86 -3.81 4.76
CA ALA A 94 9.62 -4.28 5.91
C ALA A 94 9.36 -3.43 7.16
N TYR A 95 9.41 -2.12 6.98
CA TYR A 95 9.22 -1.16 8.05
C TYR A 95 7.79 -1.19 8.58
N THR A 96 6.78 -1.32 7.71
CA THR A 96 5.39 -1.45 8.15
C THR A 96 5.20 -2.70 9.00
N ALA A 97 5.67 -3.87 8.55
CA ALA A 97 5.56 -5.10 9.33
C ALA A 97 6.24 -4.99 10.70
N TYR A 98 7.44 -4.39 10.74
CA TYR A 98 8.15 -4.11 12.00
C TYR A 98 7.34 -3.17 12.92
N ARG A 99 6.82 -2.06 12.39
CA ARG A 99 6.01 -1.08 13.14
C ARG A 99 4.69 -1.66 13.62
N MET A 100 4.17 -2.68 12.95
CA MET A 100 2.97 -3.43 13.33
C MET A 100 3.23 -4.51 14.39
N GLY A 101 4.47 -4.63 14.90
CA GLY A 101 4.86 -5.56 15.96
C GLY A 101 5.61 -6.81 15.49
N GLY A 102 6.00 -6.87 14.21
CA GLY A 102 6.75 -7.98 13.64
C GLY A 102 8.17 -8.08 14.18
N ASN A 103 8.53 -9.29 14.64
CA ASN A 103 9.92 -9.68 14.86
C ASN A 103 10.61 -9.98 13.52
N PRO A 104 11.95 -10.20 13.49
CA PRO A 104 12.68 -10.42 12.24
C PRO A 104 12.15 -11.59 11.38
N ILE A 105 11.64 -12.66 12.01
CA ILE A 105 11.06 -13.81 11.29
C ILE A 105 9.77 -13.40 10.60
N VAL A 106 8.88 -12.70 11.31
CA VAL A 106 7.63 -12.17 10.75
C VAL A 106 7.90 -11.21 9.60
N VAL A 107 8.84 -10.28 9.77
CA VAL A 107 9.20 -9.30 8.74
C VAL A 107 9.73 -10.01 7.50
N GLY A 108 10.63 -10.99 7.67
CA GLY A 108 11.13 -11.82 6.58
C GLY A 108 10.03 -12.60 5.87
N ALA A 109 9.15 -13.27 6.62
CA ALA A 109 8.02 -14.03 6.08
C ALA A 109 7.04 -13.13 5.32
N PHE A 110 6.72 -11.95 5.85
CA PHE A 110 5.84 -10.98 5.20
C PHE A 110 6.41 -10.48 3.87
N ILE A 111 7.69 -10.10 3.84
CA ILE A 111 8.35 -9.63 2.61
C ILE A 111 8.43 -10.76 1.58
N ALA A 112 8.68 -11.99 2.02
CA ALA A 112 8.72 -13.18 1.18
C ALA A 112 7.34 -13.73 0.80
N SER A 113 6.24 -13.07 1.20
CA SER A 113 4.89 -13.53 0.91
C SER A 113 4.51 -13.29 -0.56
N PRO A 114 3.65 -14.13 -1.16
CA PRO A 114 3.22 -13.93 -2.54
C PRO A 114 2.60 -12.54 -2.81
N PRO A 115 1.72 -11.97 -1.95
CA PRO A 115 1.18 -10.63 -2.17
C PRO A 115 2.25 -9.55 -2.25
N VAL A 116 3.26 -9.59 -1.36
CA VAL A 116 4.33 -8.58 -1.33
C VAL A 116 5.28 -8.74 -2.51
N ILE A 117 5.72 -9.96 -2.83
CA ILE A 117 6.56 -10.21 -4.00
C ILE A 117 5.82 -9.80 -5.28
N HIS A 118 4.55 -10.18 -5.43
CA HIS A 118 3.73 -9.78 -6.57
C HIS A 118 3.60 -8.26 -6.68
N CYS A 119 3.45 -7.54 -5.57
CA CYS A 119 3.44 -6.07 -5.53
C CYS A 119 4.77 -5.48 -6.05
N LEU A 120 5.89 -5.98 -5.50
CA LEU A 120 7.23 -5.50 -5.80
C LEU A 120 7.62 -5.75 -7.26
N LEU A 121 7.30 -6.92 -7.80
CA LEU A 121 7.61 -7.28 -9.18
C LEU A 121 6.80 -6.47 -10.20
N ASN A 122 5.53 -6.19 -9.91
CA ASN A 122 4.69 -5.30 -10.72
C ASN A 122 5.00 -3.82 -10.51
N ALA A 123 5.80 -3.49 -9.49
CA ALA A 123 6.09 -2.12 -9.06
C ALA A 123 4.80 -1.33 -8.72
N ASN A 124 3.89 -1.97 -7.98
CA ASN A 124 2.68 -1.34 -7.49
C ASN A 124 2.93 -0.46 -6.24
N ILE A 125 1.95 0.37 -5.87
CA ILE A 125 2.02 1.40 -4.81
C ILE A 125 1.41 0.96 -3.47
N ASP A 126 1.06 -0.32 -3.26
CA ASP A 126 0.45 -0.76 -2.00
C ASP A 126 1.35 -0.45 -0.79
N TRP A 127 2.66 -0.42 -0.95
CA TRP A 127 3.60 -0.01 0.09
C TRP A 127 3.30 1.39 0.65
N MET A 128 2.83 2.32 -0.19
CA MET A 128 2.42 3.67 0.25
C MET A 128 1.21 3.58 1.16
N THR A 129 0.20 2.82 0.74
CA THR A 129 -1.03 2.61 1.50
C THR A 129 -0.74 1.99 2.87
N LEU A 130 0.15 1.00 2.92
CA LEU A 130 0.54 0.30 4.15
C LEU A 130 1.29 1.18 5.15
N LEU A 131 2.08 2.18 4.70
CA LEU A 131 2.71 3.14 5.61
C LEU A 131 1.69 3.89 6.47
N GLY A 132 0.46 4.07 5.97
CA GLY A 132 -0.62 4.71 6.72
C GLY A 132 -1.07 3.95 7.96
N PHE A 133 -0.83 2.63 8.04
CA PHE A 133 -1.41 1.76 9.10
C PHE A 133 -0.90 2.07 10.50
N PHE A 134 0.34 2.53 10.65
CA PHE A 134 0.93 2.83 11.95
C PHE A 134 1.05 4.35 12.22
N MET A 135 0.60 5.19 11.28
CA MET A 135 0.65 6.64 11.43
C MET A 135 -0.56 7.15 12.25
N PRO A 136 -0.45 8.33 12.88
CA PRO A 136 -1.61 9.01 13.43
C PRO A 136 -2.70 9.18 12.36
N PRO A 137 -4.00 8.98 12.66
CA PRO A 137 -5.06 8.97 11.66
C PRO A 137 -5.09 10.19 10.73
N GLN A 138 -4.76 11.39 11.22
CA GLN A 138 -4.71 12.62 10.42
C GLN A 138 -3.74 12.53 9.23
N ILE A 139 -2.61 11.84 9.43
CA ILE A 139 -1.57 11.65 8.41
C ILE A 139 -1.81 10.33 7.68
N GLY A 140 -2.15 9.27 8.43
CA GLY A 140 -2.44 7.95 7.89
C GLY A 140 -3.56 7.98 6.85
N LEU A 141 -4.58 8.83 7.02
CA LEU A 141 -5.70 9.00 6.07
C LEU A 141 -5.23 9.35 4.64
N PHE A 142 -4.18 10.15 4.47
CA PHE A 142 -3.62 10.43 3.15
C PHE A 142 -3.04 9.18 2.49
N PHE A 143 -2.42 8.29 3.26
CA PHE A 143 -1.85 7.06 2.72
C PHE A 143 -2.90 5.99 2.46
N VAL A 144 -3.78 5.72 3.44
CA VAL A 144 -4.75 4.63 3.34
C VAL A 144 -5.78 4.87 2.24
N LEU A 145 -6.14 6.12 1.95
CA LEU A 145 -7.05 6.48 0.86
C LEU A 145 -6.44 6.37 -0.53
N ILE A 146 -5.14 6.10 -0.67
CA ILE A 146 -4.53 5.80 -1.97
C ILE A 146 -5.16 4.56 -2.58
N LYS A 147 -5.47 3.54 -1.76
CA LYS A 147 -6.16 2.31 -2.19
C LYS A 147 -7.26 1.93 -1.19
N PRO A 148 -8.48 2.50 -1.32
CA PRO A 148 -9.58 2.20 -0.39
C PRO A 148 -9.95 0.72 -0.36
N GLN A 149 -9.74 -0.04 -1.43
CA GLN A 149 -9.96 -1.49 -1.45
C GLN A 149 -9.14 -2.27 -0.39
N LEU A 150 -7.99 -1.74 0.00
CA LEU A 150 -7.11 -2.32 1.00
C LEU A 150 -7.43 -1.82 2.42
N THR A 151 -8.17 -0.72 2.55
CA THR A 151 -8.20 0.07 3.80
C THR A 151 -9.57 0.59 4.23
N ALA A 152 -10.64 0.42 3.45
CA ALA A 152 -11.95 1.01 3.76
C ALA A 152 -12.46 0.62 5.15
N GLY A 153 -12.22 -0.63 5.58
CA GLY A 153 -12.54 -1.07 6.94
C GLY A 153 -11.81 -0.28 8.01
N LEU A 154 -10.52 0.01 7.81
CA LEU A 154 -9.71 0.84 8.73
C LEU A 154 -10.18 2.30 8.76
N VAL A 155 -10.55 2.87 7.61
CA VAL A 155 -11.09 4.24 7.53
C VAL A 155 -12.40 4.36 8.31
N LEU A 156 -13.32 3.40 8.14
CA LEU A 156 -14.56 3.34 8.91
C LEU A 156 -14.29 3.14 10.42
N PHE A 157 -13.35 2.27 10.76
CA PHE A 157 -12.94 2.07 12.15
C PHE A 157 -12.42 3.36 12.79
N TRP A 158 -11.53 4.10 12.12
CA TRP A 158 -11.01 5.38 12.62
C TRP A 158 -12.10 6.45 12.76
N LEU A 159 -13.08 6.49 11.84
CA LEU A 159 -14.21 7.42 11.97
C LEU A 159 -15.01 7.14 13.25
N ILE A 160 -15.32 5.86 13.51
CA ILE A 160 -16.08 5.44 14.70
C ILE A 160 -15.27 5.71 15.98
N GLU A 161 -13.98 5.40 16.00
CA GLU A 161 -13.14 5.64 17.18
C GLU A 161 -12.93 7.15 17.44
N ALA A 162 -12.77 7.97 16.40
CA ALA A 162 -12.72 9.42 16.53
C ALA A 162 -14.03 9.97 17.13
N TRP A 163 -15.17 9.49 16.62
CA TRP A 163 -16.48 9.85 17.16
C TRP A 163 -16.64 9.42 18.63
N ARG A 164 -16.23 8.20 18.99
CA ARG A 164 -16.29 7.72 20.38
C ARG A 164 -15.42 8.55 21.32
N LYS A 165 -14.27 9.03 20.84
CA LYS A 165 -13.32 9.80 21.64
C LYS A 165 -13.78 11.23 21.92
N GLY A 166 -14.44 11.89 20.97
CA GLY A 166 -14.80 13.30 21.13
C GLY A 166 -15.94 13.79 20.23
N GLY A 167 -16.82 12.88 19.81
CA GLY A 167 -18.00 13.15 18.97
C GLY A 167 -17.64 13.70 17.59
N ILE A 168 -18.56 14.50 17.04
CA ILE A 168 -18.40 15.15 15.73
C ILE A 168 -17.14 16.03 15.68
N LYS A 169 -16.77 16.70 16.79
CA LYS A 169 -15.62 17.60 16.82
C LYS A 169 -14.30 16.87 16.57
N GLU A 170 -14.11 15.71 17.21
CA GLU A 170 -12.91 14.89 17.02
C GLU A 170 -12.91 14.22 15.64
N ALA A 171 -14.07 13.73 15.17
CA ALA A 171 -14.20 13.20 13.82
C ALA A 171 -13.82 14.25 12.75
N LEU A 172 -14.34 15.47 12.84
CA LEU A 172 -14.00 16.57 11.94
C LEU A 172 -12.52 16.94 12.05
N ARG A 173 -11.95 17.00 13.26
CA ARG A 173 -10.51 17.28 13.44
C ARG A 173 -9.64 16.22 12.75
N VAL A 174 -10.04 14.96 12.78
CA VAL A 174 -9.29 13.85 12.17
C VAL A 174 -9.43 13.84 10.65
N PHE A 175 -10.64 14.00 10.13
CA PHE A 175 -10.95 13.81 8.71
C PHE A 175 -10.88 15.09 7.86
N SER A 176 -11.04 16.28 8.46
CA SER A 176 -11.06 17.53 7.71
C SER A 176 -9.82 17.78 6.83
N PRO A 177 -8.57 17.44 7.23
CA PRO A 177 -7.42 17.67 6.35
C PRO A 177 -7.53 16.93 5.01
N VAL A 178 -7.93 15.65 5.05
CA VAL A 178 -8.08 14.84 3.83
C VAL A 178 -9.35 15.21 3.07
N SER A 179 -10.46 15.53 3.76
CA SER A 179 -11.69 16.00 3.11
C SER A 179 -11.46 17.31 2.35
N ILE A 180 -10.75 18.27 2.94
CA ILE A 180 -10.37 19.52 2.27
C ILE A 180 -9.51 19.20 1.04
N SER A 181 -8.53 18.29 1.18
CA SER A 181 -7.67 17.89 0.05
C SER A 181 -8.44 17.22 -1.09
N ILE A 182 -9.45 16.40 -0.76
CA ILE A 182 -10.36 15.80 -1.75
C ILE A 182 -11.18 16.89 -2.46
N LEU A 183 -11.78 17.81 -1.72
CA LEU A 183 -12.58 18.90 -2.32
C LEU A 183 -11.73 19.80 -3.22
N LEU A 184 -10.52 20.16 -2.79
CA LEU A 184 -9.56 20.89 -3.62
C LEU A 184 -9.16 20.08 -4.86
N SER A 185 -9.00 18.75 -4.73
CA SER A 185 -8.69 17.92 -5.89
C SER A 185 -9.79 17.93 -6.94
N PHE A 186 -11.06 18.04 -6.55
CA PHE A 186 -12.16 18.15 -7.52
C PHE A 186 -12.11 19.46 -8.30
N ALA A 187 -11.74 20.56 -7.64
CA ALA A 187 -11.54 21.84 -8.31
C ALA A 187 -10.37 21.80 -9.30
N LEU A 188 -9.30 21.06 -9.00
CA LEU A 188 -8.10 21.00 -9.84
C LEU A 188 -8.17 19.95 -10.95
N PHE A 189 -8.85 18.83 -10.71
CA PHE A 189 -8.77 17.64 -11.56
C PHE A 189 -10.13 17.10 -12.03
N GLY A 190 -11.24 17.73 -11.64
CA GLY A 190 -12.58 17.24 -11.92
C GLY A 190 -12.99 16.07 -11.02
N PHE A 191 -14.11 15.41 -11.35
CA PHE A 191 -14.67 14.31 -10.56
C PHE A 191 -14.00 12.96 -10.87
N TRP A 192 -12.70 12.88 -10.61
CA TRP A 192 -11.88 11.70 -10.83
C TRP A 192 -12.33 10.38 -10.14
N PRO A 193 -13.15 10.36 -9.04
CA PRO A 193 -13.63 9.11 -8.45
C PRO A 193 -14.51 8.26 -9.36
N GLU A 194 -15.07 8.82 -10.44
CA GLU A 194 -15.85 8.05 -11.42
C GLU A 194 -15.06 6.86 -12.01
N ARG A 195 -13.74 6.98 -12.08
CA ARG A 195 -12.83 5.94 -12.58
C ARG A 195 -12.67 4.74 -11.67
N PHE A 196 -13.14 4.82 -10.43
CA PHE A 196 -13.03 3.71 -9.45
C PHE A 196 -13.88 2.50 -9.80
N LEU A 197 -14.88 2.66 -10.66
CA LEU A 197 -15.77 1.57 -11.08
C LEU A 197 -15.19 0.75 -12.24
N GLU A 198 -14.27 1.33 -13.02
CA GLU A 198 -13.67 0.66 -14.19
C GLU A 198 -13.01 -0.68 -13.84
N PRO A 199 -12.23 -0.82 -12.75
CA PRO A 199 -11.48 -2.05 -12.49
C PRO A 199 -12.33 -3.24 -12.09
N ILE A 200 -13.61 -3.04 -11.74
CA ILE A 200 -14.51 -4.11 -11.29
C ILE A 200 -14.64 -5.20 -12.35
N GLY A 201 -14.62 -4.83 -13.64
CA GLY A 201 -14.77 -5.74 -14.78
C GLY A 201 -13.47 -6.36 -15.31
N PHE A 202 -12.31 -6.09 -14.68
CA PHE A 202 -11.05 -6.66 -15.14
C PHE A 202 -10.98 -8.17 -14.86
N ASP A 203 -10.49 -8.95 -15.82
CA ASP A 203 -10.32 -10.40 -15.74
C ASP A 203 -9.31 -10.84 -14.66
N TRP A 204 -8.35 -9.96 -14.32
CA TRP A 204 -7.41 -10.16 -13.22
C TRP A 204 -7.93 -9.68 -11.85
N ASN A 205 -9.21 -9.30 -11.72
CA ASN A 205 -9.83 -8.99 -10.42
C ASN A 205 -9.90 -10.26 -9.55
N ALA A 206 -9.20 -10.25 -8.43
CA ALA A 206 -9.14 -11.34 -7.46
C ALA A 206 -10.07 -11.12 -6.25
N SER A 207 -11.05 -10.23 -6.37
CA SER A 207 -12.06 -10.03 -5.34
C SER A 207 -13.01 -11.23 -5.24
N LEU A 208 -13.42 -11.55 -4.02
CA LEU A 208 -14.47 -12.54 -3.72
C LEU A 208 -15.86 -11.88 -3.57
N TRP A 209 -15.99 -10.64 -4.05
CA TRP A 209 -17.22 -9.87 -4.01
C TRP A 209 -18.33 -10.51 -4.86
N PRO A 210 -19.60 -10.51 -4.42
CA PRO A 210 -20.11 -10.05 -3.11
C PRO A 210 -20.05 -11.14 -2.02
N MET A 211 -19.60 -12.36 -2.32
CA MET A 211 -19.64 -13.51 -1.42
C MET A 211 -18.79 -13.32 -0.15
N SER A 212 -17.76 -12.46 -0.20
CA SER A 212 -16.93 -12.10 0.94
C SER A 212 -17.55 -11.12 1.93
N ILE A 213 -18.64 -10.43 1.57
CA ILE A 213 -19.21 -9.35 2.40
C ILE A 213 -19.54 -9.82 3.83
N PRO A 214 -20.18 -10.99 4.07
CA PRO A 214 -20.47 -11.45 5.42
C PRO A 214 -19.22 -11.58 6.29
N ILE A 215 -18.11 -12.08 5.72
CA ILE A 215 -16.82 -12.20 6.42
C ILE A 215 -16.29 -10.82 6.79
N GLY A 216 -16.28 -9.89 5.82
CA GLY A 216 -15.85 -8.51 6.03
C GLY A 216 -16.66 -7.79 7.12
N VAL A 217 -17.99 -7.94 7.11
CA VAL A 217 -18.89 -7.34 8.12
C VAL A 217 -18.65 -7.93 9.50
N VAL A 218 -18.47 -9.25 9.63
CA VAL A 218 -18.15 -9.90 10.91
C VAL A 218 -16.82 -9.39 11.45
N LEU A 219 -15.77 -9.34 10.61
CA LEU A 219 -14.46 -8.83 11.00
C LEU A 219 -14.51 -7.35 11.42
N LEU A 220 -15.19 -6.50 10.65
CA LEU A 220 -15.33 -5.08 10.97
C LEU A 220 -16.17 -4.84 12.24
N THR A 221 -17.25 -5.59 12.42
CA THR A 221 -18.06 -5.53 13.65
C THR A 221 -17.24 -5.94 14.86
N LYS A 222 -16.47 -7.03 14.75
CA LYS A 222 -15.56 -7.48 15.80
C LYS A 222 -14.46 -6.45 16.07
N ALA A 223 -13.89 -5.84 15.02
CA ALA A 223 -12.94 -4.74 15.12
C ALA A 223 -13.51 -3.57 15.95
N ILE A 224 -14.72 -3.12 15.63
CA ILE A 224 -15.40 -2.02 16.33
C ILE A 224 -15.72 -2.38 17.78
N ARG A 225 -16.16 -3.62 18.05
CA ARG A 225 -16.49 -4.07 19.42
C ARG A 225 -15.26 -4.24 20.29
N GLN A 226 -14.17 -4.75 19.71
CA GLN A 226 -12.92 -5.04 20.41
C GLN A 226 -11.89 -3.91 20.34
N ARG A 227 -12.23 -2.81 19.64
CA ARG A 227 -11.33 -1.68 19.35
C ARG A 227 -10.00 -2.14 18.72
N SER A 228 -10.08 -3.06 17.77
CA SER A 228 -8.93 -3.67 17.10
C SER A 228 -8.81 -3.16 15.66
N ASP A 229 -7.83 -2.30 15.44
CA ASP A 229 -7.46 -1.80 14.11
C ASP A 229 -7.03 -2.94 13.17
N ARG A 230 -6.29 -3.93 13.67
CA ARG A 230 -5.84 -5.11 12.90
C ARG A 230 -7.02 -5.87 12.28
N LEU A 231 -8.10 -6.08 13.02
CA LEU A 231 -9.31 -6.74 12.47
C LEU A 231 -9.98 -5.89 11.38
N SER A 232 -9.94 -4.56 11.50
CA SER A 232 -10.47 -3.66 10.46
C SER A 232 -9.61 -3.63 9.19
N MET A 233 -8.28 -3.80 9.32
CA MET A 233 -7.37 -3.99 8.19
C MET A 233 -7.70 -5.29 7.46
N ALA A 234 -7.83 -6.40 8.20
CA ALA A 234 -8.20 -7.71 7.66
C ALA A 234 -9.56 -7.71 6.97
N ALA A 235 -10.53 -6.91 7.44
CA ALA A 235 -11.86 -6.81 6.86
C ALA A 235 -11.89 -6.17 5.47
N SER A 236 -10.93 -5.28 5.16
CA SER A 236 -11.05 -4.37 4.02
C SER A 236 -11.13 -5.06 2.65
N PRO A 237 -10.28 -6.06 2.30
CA PRO A 237 -10.38 -6.75 1.02
C PRO A 237 -11.71 -7.50 0.83
N PHE A 238 -12.31 -8.01 1.92
CA PHE A 238 -13.59 -8.71 1.87
C PHE A 238 -14.79 -7.79 1.60
N LEU A 239 -14.61 -6.48 1.81
CA LEU A 239 -15.61 -5.43 1.58
C LEU A 239 -15.38 -4.64 0.29
N SER A 240 -14.43 -5.06 -0.55
CA SER A 240 -14.10 -4.35 -1.79
C SER A 240 -14.56 -5.11 -3.04
N PRO A 241 -15.22 -4.46 -4.01
CA PRO A 241 -15.58 -5.09 -5.28
C PRO A 241 -14.38 -5.34 -6.20
N TYR A 242 -13.22 -4.75 -5.88
CA TYR A 242 -11.99 -4.90 -6.65
C TYR A 242 -10.79 -5.10 -5.73
N VAL A 243 -10.08 -6.21 -5.90
CA VAL A 243 -8.87 -6.54 -5.13
C VAL A 243 -7.92 -7.31 -6.04
N LEU A 244 -6.64 -6.97 -6.03
CA LEU A 244 -5.60 -7.75 -6.68
C LEU A 244 -4.85 -8.61 -5.68
N LEU A 245 -4.16 -9.65 -6.15
CA LEU A 245 -3.35 -10.52 -5.28
C LEU A 245 -2.43 -9.72 -4.36
N HIS A 246 -1.77 -8.68 -4.89
CA HIS A 246 -0.88 -7.84 -4.09
C HIS A 246 -1.60 -7.05 -2.98
N SER A 247 -2.88 -6.68 -3.17
CA SER A 247 -3.63 -5.91 -2.18
C SER A 247 -4.03 -6.71 -0.94
N TRP A 248 -3.89 -8.03 -0.98
CA TRP A 248 -4.00 -8.87 0.21
C TRP A 248 -2.85 -8.66 1.21
N SER A 249 -1.78 -7.93 0.84
CA SER A 249 -0.73 -7.55 1.79
C SER A 249 -1.27 -6.71 2.97
N GLY A 250 -2.35 -5.95 2.77
CA GLY A 250 -3.00 -5.18 3.83
C GLY A 250 -3.67 -6.07 4.89
N ALA A 251 -4.33 -7.14 4.48
CA ALA A 251 -4.87 -8.13 5.41
C ALA A 251 -3.75 -8.97 6.05
N LEU A 252 -2.72 -9.35 5.28
CA LEU A 252 -1.63 -10.17 5.79
C LEU A 252 -0.82 -9.45 6.88
N VAL A 253 -0.52 -8.15 6.71
CA VAL A 253 0.25 -7.39 7.71
C VAL A 253 -0.49 -7.23 9.04
N SER A 254 -1.82 -7.42 9.08
CA SER A 254 -2.57 -7.41 10.34
C SER A 254 -2.19 -8.57 11.26
N LEU A 255 -1.52 -9.61 10.74
CA LEU A 255 -0.98 -10.75 11.49
C LEU A 255 0.44 -10.51 12.02
N ALA A 256 1.02 -9.32 11.82
CA ALA A 256 2.42 -9.07 12.13
C ALA A 256 2.80 -9.26 13.62
N ASN A 257 1.83 -9.29 14.54
CA ASN A 257 2.10 -9.57 15.96
C ASN A 257 2.13 -11.06 16.32
N SER A 258 1.92 -11.97 15.35
CA SER A 258 1.88 -13.41 15.57
C SER A 258 2.76 -14.14 14.56
N THR A 259 3.89 -14.71 15.04
CA THR A 259 4.81 -15.48 14.19
C THR A 259 4.13 -16.69 13.56
N VAL A 260 3.32 -17.41 14.34
CA VAL A 260 2.66 -18.65 13.88
C VAL A 260 1.63 -18.32 12.81
N ASP A 261 0.77 -17.32 13.05
CA ASP A 261 -0.27 -16.96 12.08
C ASP A 261 0.32 -16.40 10.79
N MET A 262 1.39 -15.58 10.89
CA MET A 262 2.10 -15.08 9.71
C MET A 262 2.71 -16.22 8.90
N LEU A 263 3.45 -17.13 9.53
CA LEU A 263 4.08 -18.26 8.83
C LEU A 263 3.04 -19.18 8.20
N ALA A 264 1.98 -19.52 8.93
CA ALA A 264 0.89 -20.34 8.41
C ALA A 264 0.20 -19.68 7.21
N ALA A 265 -0.10 -18.38 7.29
CA ALA A 265 -0.69 -17.63 6.18
C ALA A 265 0.23 -17.58 4.96
N VAL A 266 1.52 -17.27 5.15
CA VAL A 266 2.50 -17.21 4.06
C VAL A 266 2.69 -18.57 3.39
N LEU A 267 2.82 -19.65 4.17
CA LEU A 267 2.92 -21.02 3.65
C LEU A 267 1.65 -21.41 2.86
N GLY A 268 0.47 -21.13 3.41
CA GLY A 268 -0.81 -21.39 2.74
C GLY A 268 -0.94 -20.64 1.41
N LEU A 269 -0.52 -19.37 1.36
CA LEU A 269 -0.50 -18.58 0.13
C LEU A 269 0.46 -19.15 -0.91
N TRP A 270 1.65 -19.60 -0.52
CA TRP A 270 2.59 -20.24 -1.46
C TRP A 270 2.06 -21.57 -2.00
N ILE A 271 1.45 -22.40 -1.15
CA ILE A 271 0.80 -23.65 -1.58
C ILE A 271 -0.28 -23.34 -2.63
N LEU A 272 -1.12 -22.33 -2.40
CA LEU A 272 -2.13 -21.90 -3.36
C LEU A 272 -1.51 -21.49 -4.71
N ILE A 273 -0.43 -20.70 -4.70
CA ILE A 273 0.27 -20.28 -5.92
C ILE A 273 0.86 -21.48 -6.67
N ILE A 274 1.45 -22.44 -5.97
CA ILE A 274 1.99 -23.67 -6.58
C ILE A 274 0.88 -24.47 -7.24
N ILE A 275 -0.24 -24.70 -6.55
CA ILE A 275 -1.40 -25.42 -7.11
C ILE A 275 -1.90 -24.73 -8.37
N ARG A 276 -2.09 -23.41 -8.34
CA ARG A 276 -2.55 -22.62 -9.49
C ARG A 276 -1.57 -22.66 -10.65
N SER A 277 -0.28 -22.61 -10.38
CA SER A 277 0.76 -22.67 -11.41
C SER A 277 0.73 -24.03 -12.13
N VAL A 278 0.62 -25.13 -11.38
CA VAL A 278 0.53 -26.48 -11.96
C VAL A 278 -0.73 -26.65 -12.82
N GLN A 279 -1.87 -26.09 -12.39
CA GLN A 279 -3.12 -26.15 -13.18
C GLN A 279 -2.99 -25.44 -14.53
N ILE A 280 -2.30 -24.30 -14.58
CA ILE A 280 -2.13 -23.51 -15.81
C ILE A 280 -1.15 -24.17 -16.78
N PHE A 281 -0.05 -24.76 -16.27
CA PHE A 281 0.95 -25.42 -17.13
C PHE A 281 0.64 -26.88 -17.45
N GLY A 282 -0.31 -27.48 -16.74
CA GLY A 282 -0.74 -28.87 -16.93
C GLY A 282 -1.94 -29.04 -17.87
N SER A 283 -2.61 -27.94 -18.25
CA SER A 283 -3.70 -27.88 -19.24
C SER A 283 -3.17 -27.41 -20.59
#